data_AF-A0A525JIE3-F1
#
_entry.id   AF-A0A525JIE3-F1
#
_cell.length_a   1.000
_cell.length_b   1.000
_cell.length_c   1.000
_cell.angle_alpha   90.00
_cell.angle_beta   90.00
_cell.angle_gamma   90.00
#
_symmetry.space_group_name_H-M   'P 1'
#
loop_
_entity.id
_entity.type
_entity.pdbx_description
1 polymer ?
#
loop_
_entity_poly.entity_id
_entity_poly.type
_entity_poly.pdbx_seq_one_letter_code
_entity_poly.pdbx_strand_id
1 'polypeptide(L)'
;MYFGMKHSTFNYIRTHRQRHALTEEELAFLINQRSRSAVSLIETGDRSPTLETILAFEIVFGTPPRELFPEVFEHVEDSLMRRAWVLYDRLEGKDDARSRAKRELFERMAKGLHQDSARSA
;
A
#
# COMPACT_ATOMS: atom_id res chain seq x y z
N MET A 1 -11.25 -10.63 11.47
CA MET A 1 -10.15 -11.61 11.59
C MET A 1 -9.23 -11.37 10.40
N TYR A 2 -8.17 -10.57 10.57
CA TYR A 2 -7.22 -10.29 9.50
C TYR A 2 -6.40 -11.56 9.26
N PHE A 3 -6.54 -12.15 8.08
CA PHE A 3 -5.73 -13.28 7.65
C PHE A 3 -4.29 -12.78 7.53
N GLY A 4 -3.43 -13.18 8.47
CA GLY A 4 -2.00 -13.12 8.31
C GLY A 4 -1.60 -14.11 7.22
N MET A 5 -1.66 -13.69 5.96
CA MET A 5 -1.03 -14.43 4.87
C MET A 5 0.43 -14.02 4.81
N LYS A 6 1.30 -15.02 4.98
CA LYS A 6 2.74 -14.89 4.77
C LYS A 6 2.98 -14.79 3.26
N HIS A 7 2.76 -13.62 2.69
CA HIS A 7 3.25 -13.32 1.34
C HIS A 7 4.75 -13.06 1.47
N SER A 8 5.57 -13.72 0.66
CA SER A 8 6.92 -13.24 0.40
C SER A 8 6.74 -11.97 -0.42
N THR A 9 6.40 -10.88 0.27
CA THR A 9 6.03 -9.61 -0.36
C THR A 9 7.28 -9.01 -0.95
N PHE A 10 7.40 -9.11 -2.27
CA PHE A 10 8.45 -8.45 -2.99
C PHE A 10 8.27 -6.94 -2.77
N ASN A 11 9.16 -6.34 -2.01
CA ASN A 11 9.17 -4.92 -1.71
C ASN A 11 10.53 -4.33 -2.02
N TYR A 12 10.56 -3.04 -2.28
CA TYR A 12 11.77 -2.36 -2.72
C TYR A 12 12.59 -1.76 -1.57
N ILE A 13 12.23 -2.03 -0.30
CA ILE A 13 12.92 -1.45 0.87
C ILE A 13 14.41 -1.77 0.83
N ARG A 14 14.78 -3.02 0.57
CA ARG A 14 16.18 -3.43 0.45
C ARG A 14 16.89 -2.70 -0.68
N THR A 15 16.24 -2.56 -1.84
CA THR A 15 16.79 -1.88 -3.01
C THR A 15 17.07 -0.40 -2.71
N HIS A 16 16.11 0.30 -2.09
CA HIS A 16 16.30 1.69 -1.68
C HIS A 16 17.37 1.83 -0.60
N ARG A 17 17.35 0.97 0.43
CA ARG A 17 18.35 0.98 1.50
C ARG A 17 19.78 0.86 0.93
N GLN A 18 20.00 -0.11 0.05
CA GLN A 18 21.31 -0.34 -0.57
C GLN A 18 21.75 0.81 -1.49
N ARG A 19 20.81 1.41 -2.24
CA ARG A 19 21.08 2.59 -3.09
C ARG A 19 21.61 3.78 -2.28
N HIS A 20 21.17 3.93 -1.04
CA HIS A 20 21.61 4.97 -0.12
C HIS A 20 22.76 4.53 0.81
N ALA A 21 23.36 3.37 0.57
CA ALA A 21 24.45 2.81 1.37
C ALA A 21 24.12 2.65 2.88
N LEU A 22 22.84 2.55 3.24
CA LEU A 22 22.40 2.37 4.62
C LEU A 22 22.54 0.90 5.05
N THR A 23 23.01 0.67 6.25
CA THR A 23 22.91 -0.64 6.93
C THR A 23 21.49 -0.89 7.44
N GLU A 24 21.17 -2.15 7.74
CA GLU A 24 19.88 -2.48 8.39
C GLU A 24 19.74 -1.81 9.76
N GLU A 25 20.86 -1.63 10.49
CA GLU A 25 20.88 -1.00 11.81
C GLU A 25 20.63 0.51 11.73
N GLU A 26 21.28 1.21 10.77
CA GLU A 26 21.04 2.64 10.53
C GLU A 26 19.61 2.89 10.07
N LEU A 27 19.08 2.05 9.17
CA LEU A 27 17.69 2.16 8.77
C LEU A 27 16.77 1.94 9.97
N ALA A 28 17.00 0.89 10.78
CA ALA A 28 16.21 0.62 11.98
C ALA A 28 16.18 1.81 12.94
N PHE A 29 17.33 2.46 13.15
CA PHE A 29 17.42 3.69 13.93
C PHE A 29 16.55 4.81 13.35
N LEU A 30 16.65 5.08 12.03
CA LEU A 30 15.87 6.13 11.36
C LEU A 30 14.36 5.91 11.45
N ILE A 31 13.90 4.66 11.33
CA ILE A 31 12.46 4.31 11.39
C ILE A 31 11.99 3.95 12.81
N ASN A 32 12.79 4.28 13.83
CA ASN A 32 12.48 4.04 15.25
C ASN A 32 12.13 2.56 15.57
N GLN A 33 12.83 1.62 14.93
CA GLN A 33 12.73 0.20 15.20
C GLN A 33 13.82 -0.25 16.17
N ARG A 34 13.48 -1.20 17.04
CA ARG A 34 14.37 -1.64 18.13
C ARG A 34 15.56 -2.49 17.68
N SER A 35 15.57 -2.99 16.44
CA SER A 35 16.67 -3.83 15.93
C SER A 35 16.70 -3.89 14.42
N ARG A 36 17.90 -4.12 13.86
CA ARG A 36 18.08 -4.46 12.43
C ARG A 36 17.24 -5.65 11.98
N SER A 37 16.96 -6.61 12.86
CA SER A 37 16.14 -7.79 12.53
C SER A 37 14.71 -7.39 12.15
N ALA A 38 14.19 -6.30 12.69
CA ALA A 38 12.89 -5.77 12.26
C ALA A 38 12.93 -5.31 10.80
N VAL A 39 13.99 -4.63 10.38
CA VAL A 39 14.22 -4.22 8.99
C VAL A 39 14.38 -5.45 8.10
N SER A 40 15.22 -6.41 8.48
CA SER A 40 15.42 -7.64 7.71
C SER A 40 14.11 -8.39 7.45
N LEU A 41 13.25 -8.56 8.48
CA LEU A 41 11.95 -9.22 8.32
C LEU A 41 10.97 -8.42 7.44
N ILE A 42 11.06 -7.09 7.44
CA ILE A 42 10.27 -6.25 6.53
C ILE A 42 10.78 -6.43 5.10
N GLU A 43 12.10 -6.38 4.88
CA GLU A 43 12.73 -6.56 3.56
C GLU A 43 12.41 -7.92 2.95
N THR A 44 12.29 -8.98 3.75
CA THR A 44 11.92 -10.33 3.27
C THR A 44 10.41 -10.55 3.17
N GLY A 45 9.58 -9.61 3.62
CA GLY A 45 8.13 -9.76 3.68
C GLY A 45 7.63 -10.63 4.83
N ASP A 46 8.52 -11.14 5.70
CA ASP A 46 8.15 -11.93 6.88
C ASP A 46 7.44 -11.10 7.97
N ARG A 47 7.51 -9.76 7.87
CA ARG A 47 6.82 -8.82 8.77
C ARG A 47 6.16 -7.70 7.98
N SER A 48 4.87 -7.49 8.22
CA SER A 48 4.17 -6.29 7.74
C SER A 48 4.62 -5.06 8.53
N PRO A 49 5.00 -3.96 7.86
CA PRO A 49 5.29 -2.69 8.53
C PRO A 49 4.00 -2.08 9.11
N THR A 50 4.15 -1.26 10.16
CA THR A 50 3.05 -0.42 10.68
C THR A 50 2.84 0.80 9.78
N LEU A 51 1.73 1.53 9.97
CA LEU A 51 1.50 2.79 9.24
C LEU A 51 2.63 3.80 9.46
N GLU A 52 3.08 3.96 10.71
CA GLU A 52 4.19 4.86 11.07
C GLU A 52 5.48 4.45 10.36
N THR A 53 5.71 3.13 10.24
CA THR A 53 6.89 2.59 9.55
C THR A 53 6.82 2.86 8.03
N ILE A 54 5.64 2.69 7.42
CA ILE A 54 5.42 2.98 5.99
C ILE A 54 5.67 4.46 5.69
N LEU A 55 5.11 5.35 6.52
CA LEU A 55 5.32 6.80 6.38
C LEU A 55 6.79 7.18 6.60
N ALA A 56 7.48 6.53 7.54
CA ALA A 56 8.91 6.74 7.74
C ALA A 56 9.73 6.32 6.50
N PHE A 57 9.39 5.20 5.85
CA PHE A 57 10.06 4.82 4.60
C PHE A 57 9.83 5.83 3.47
N GLU A 58 8.61 6.35 3.34
CA GLU A 58 8.31 7.41 2.35
C GLU A 58 9.18 8.65 2.59
N ILE A 59 9.32 9.07 3.84
CA ILE A 59 10.16 10.23 4.21
C ILE A 59 11.65 9.94 3.96
N VAL A 60 12.15 8.76 4.35
CA VAL A 60 13.57 8.40 4.21
C VAL A 60 13.97 8.24 2.74
N PHE A 61 13.12 7.64 1.92
CA PHE A 61 13.45 7.31 0.53
C PHE A 61 12.84 8.26 -0.50
N GLY A 62 11.99 9.21 -0.09
CA GLY A 62 11.27 10.11 -0.99
C GLY A 62 10.41 9.36 -2.02
N THR A 63 9.99 8.14 -1.69
CA THR A 63 9.31 7.22 -2.61
C THR A 63 7.96 6.84 -2.01
N PRO A 64 6.85 7.00 -2.74
CA PRO A 64 5.53 6.77 -2.17
C PRO A 64 5.31 5.28 -1.84
N PRO A 65 4.47 4.95 -0.84
CA PRO A 65 4.26 3.58 -0.38
C PRO A 65 3.84 2.58 -1.46
N ARG A 66 3.07 3.02 -2.47
CA ARG A 66 2.66 2.17 -3.61
C ARG A 66 3.86 1.67 -4.43
N GLU A 67 4.92 2.48 -4.52
CA GLU A 67 6.15 2.13 -5.24
C GLU A 67 7.07 1.30 -4.37
N LEU A 68 7.04 1.47 -3.04
CA LEU A 68 7.81 0.66 -2.10
C LEU A 68 7.22 -0.76 -1.91
N PHE A 69 5.89 -0.87 -1.96
CA PHE A 69 5.12 -2.10 -1.69
C PHE A 69 4.10 -2.39 -2.82
N PRO A 70 4.55 -2.56 -4.08
CA PRO A 70 3.65 -2.68 -5.24
C PRO A 70 2.68 -3.86 -5.12
N GLU A 71 3.17 -5.03 -4.71
CA GLU A 71 2.35 -6.25 -4.61
C GLU A 71 1.25 -6.10 -3.55
N VAL A 72 1.57 -5.46 -2.42
CA VAL A 72 0.58 -5.17 -1.36
C VAL A 72 -0.45 -4.16 -1.89
N PHE A 73 0.02 -3.13 -2.59
CA PHE A 73 -0.85 -2.10 -3.15
C PHE A 73 -1.84 -2.69 -4.16
N GLU A 74 -1.35 -3.46 -5.14
CA GLU A 74 -2.17 -4.16 -6.14
C GLU A 74 -3.21 -5.08 -5.48
N HIS A 75 -2.80 -5.86 -4.48
CA HIS A 75 -3.73 -6.73 -3.76
C HIS A 75 -4.83 -5.95 -3.02
N VAL A 76 -4.45 -4.87 -2.34
CA VAL A 76 -5.38 -3.99 -1.63
C VAL A 76 -6.35 -3.35 -2.62
N GLU A 77 -5.84 -2.87 -3.74
CA GLU A 77 -6.60 -2.23 -4.81
C GLU A 77 -7.63 -3.19 -5.42
N ASP A 78 -7.21 -4.39 -5.85
CA ASP A 78 -8.10 -5.42 -6.39
C ASP A 78 -9.20 -5.84 -5.40
N SER A 79 -8.83 -6.02 -4.13
CA SER A 79 -9.78 -6.38 -3.07
C SER A 79 -10.75 -5.23 -2.77
N LEU A 80 -10.28 -3.99 -2.81
CA LEU A 80 -11.09 -2.80 -2.57
C LEU A 80 -12.07 -2.58 -3.74
N MET A 81 -11.62 -2.70 -4.98
CA MET A 81 -12.44 -2.48 -6.17
C MET A 81 -13.56 -3.52 -6.30
N ARG A 82 -13.28 -4.80 -6.02
CA ARG A 82 -14.32 -5.84 -5.97
C ARG A 82 -15.41 -5.51 -4.95
N ARG A 83 -15.03 -5.02 -3.76
CA ARG A 83 -15.99 -4.62 -2.73
C ARG A 83 -16.75 -3.34 -3.11
N ALA A 84 -16.08 -2.38 -3.74
CA ALA A 84 -16.71 -1.15 -4.22
C ALA A 84 -17.77 -1.46 -5.28
N TRP A 85 -17.48 -2.38 -6.21
CA TRP A 85 -18.44 -2.82 -7.23
C TRP A 85 -19.69 -3.47 -6.60
N VAL A 86 -19.52 -4.36 -5.63
CA VAL A 86 -20.64 -4.96 -4.88
C VAL A 86 -21.50 -3.89 -4.19
N LEU A 87 -20.88 -2.84 -3.65
CA LEU A 87 -21.63 -1.74 -3.04
C LEU A 87 -22.33 -0.86 -4.09
N TYR A 88 -21.70 -0.63 -5.24
CA TYR A 88 -22.26 0.13 -6.34
C TYR A 88 -23.53 -0.55 -6.90
N ASP A 89 -23.47 -1.86 -7.14
CA ASP A 89 -24.59 -2.68 -7.63
C ASP A 89 -25.82 -2.58 -6.70
N ARG A 90 -25.60 -2.64 -5.38
CA ARG A 90 -26.66 -2.46 -4.37
C ARG A 90 -27.32 -1.07 -4.36
N LEU A 91 -26.76 -0.09 -5.08
CA LEU A 91 -27.36 1.23 -5.23
C LEU A 91 -28.33 1.30 -6.41
N GLU A 92 -28.43 0.26 -7.25
CA GLU A 92 -29.36 0.27 -8.38
C GLU A 92 -30.80 0.60 -7.93
N GLY A 93 -31.49 1.43 -8.71
CA GLY A 93 -32.85 1.91 -8.43
C GLY A 93 -32.99 2.94 -7.29
N LYS A 94 -31.91 3.31 -6.60
CA LYS A 94 -31.94 4.34 -5.53
C LYS A 94 -31.54 5.71 -6.07
N ASP A 95 -32.36 6.73 -5.84
CA ASP A 95 -32.06 8.11 -6.25
C ASP A 95 -32.16 9.11 -5.10
N ASP A 96 -31.81 8.68 -3.90
CA ASP A 96 -31.59 9.59 -2.79
C ASP A 96 -30.18 10.21 -2.84
N ALA A 97 -30.02 11.36 -2.20
CA ALA A 97 -28.76 12.10 -2.21
C ALA A 97 -27.55 11.28 -1.69
N ARG A 98 -27.76 10.36 -0.74
CA ARG A 98 -26.67 9.52 -0.20
C ARG A 98 -26.26 8.47 -1.22
N SER A 99 -27.21 7.89 -1.96
CA SER A 99 -26.92 6.93 -3.04
C SER A 99 -26.14 7.59 -4.17
N ARG A 100 -26.50 8.83 -4.57
CA ARG A 100 -25.74 9.59 -5.56
C ARG A 100 -24.29 9.86 -5.12
N ALA A 101 -24.09 10.34 -3.90
CA ALA A 101 -22.75 10.61 -3.36
C ALA A 101 -21.85 9.35 -3.32
N LYS A 102 -22.43 8.18 -3.01
CA LYS A 102 -21.69 6.91 -3.02
C LYS A 102 -21.31 6.48 -4.44
N ARG A 103 -22.21 6.61 -5.42
CA ARG A 103 -21.90 6.30 -6.83
C ARG A 103 -20.75 7.17 -7.34
N GLU A 104 -20.81 8.47 -7.08
CA GLU A 104 -19.74 9.39 -7.47
C GLU A 104 -18.38 8.98 -6.88
N LEU A 105 -18.34 8.59 -5.60
CA LEU A 105 -17.12 8.07 -4.98
C LEU A 105 -16.60 6.82 -5.71
N PHE A 106 -17.47 5.84 -5.96
CA PHE A 106 -17.07 4.57 -6.60
C PHE A 106 -16.63 4.78 -8.06
N GLU A 107 -17.27 5.67 -8.80
CA GLU A 107 -16.87 6.05 -10.16
C GLU A 107 -15.51 6.76 -10.17
N ARG A 108 -15.25 7.64 -9.19
CA ARG A 108 -13.93 8.28 -9.02
C ARG A 108 -12.85 7.26 -8.71
N MET A 109 -13.13 6.29 -7.84
CA MET A 109 -12.20 5.19 -7.55
C MET A 109 -11.87 4.40 -8.82
N ALA A 110 -12.87 4.06 -9.63
CA ALA A 110 -12.67 3.36 -10.90
C ALA A 110 -11.85 4.18 -11.92
N LYS A 111 -12.04 5.50 -11.96
CA LYS A 111 -11.28 6.40 -12.85
C LYS A 111 -9.83 6.62 -12.41
N GLY A 112 -9.57 6.67 -11.10
CA GLY A 112 -8.21 6.86 -10.55
C GLY A 112 -7.24 5.77 -11.00
N LEU A 113 -7.72 4.53 -11.07
CA LEU A 113 -6.96 3.37 -11.57
C LEU A 113 -6.38 3.60 -12.97
N HIS A 114 -7.19 4.13 -13.88
CA HIS A 114 -6.79 4.32 -15.28
C HIS A 114 -5.73 5.42 -15.45
N GLN A 115 -5.62 6.37 -14.52
CA GLN A 115 -4.63 7.45 -14.59
C GLN A 115 -3.28 7.05 -14.00
N ASP A 116 -3.27 6.17 -12.99
CA ASP A 116 -2.03 5.73 -12.34
C ASP A 116 -1.28 4.66 -13.17
N SER A 117 -1.99 3.80 -13.94
CA SER A 117 -1.33 2.91 -14.91
C SER A 117 -0.58 3.65 -16.03
N ALA A 118 -0.95 4.90 -16.30
CA ALA A 118 -0.34 5.72 -17.36
C ALA A 118 0.87 6.55 -16.90
N ARG A 119 1.18 6.60 -15.59
CA ARG A 119 2.32 7.35 -15.03
C ARG A 119 3.53 6.49 -14.68
N SER A 120 3.38 5.17 -14.66
CA SER A 120 4.43 4.21 -14.29
C SER A 120 5.09 3.51 -15.49
N ALA A 121 4.88 4.02 -16.70
CA ALA A 121 5.53 3.58 -17.95
C ALA A 121 6.39 4.71 -18.52
#